data_AF-A0AAJ0HF57-F1
#
_entry.id   AF-A0AAJ0HF57-F1
#
_cell.length_a   1.000
_cell.length_b   1.000
_cell.length_c   1.000
_cell.angle_alpha   90.00
_cell.angle_beta   90.00
_cell.angle_gamma   90.00
#
_symmetry.space_group_name_H-M   'P 1'
#
loop_
_entity.id
_entity.type
_entity.pdbx_description
1 polymer ?
#
loop_
_entity_poly.entity_id
_entity_poly.type
_entity_poly.pdbx_seq_one_letter_code
_entity_poly.pdbx_strand_id
1 'polypeptide(L)'
;MTHPGPIIVIIPGAFHRPSHYGDVIHPLQSLGYIVLSVLLVVCGDTISLSATPSDAKAVHVQFLPLLNVGDEAVIEAHSYGSTVATACIQGQMKAERAVEIQRGGGGGGGSRGDLGGV
;
A
#
# COMPACT_ATOMS: atom_id res chain seq x y z
N MET A 1 8.69 -5.34 -11.22
CA MET A 1 7.69 -5.21 -12.30
C MET A 1 7.64 -3.74 -12.67
N THR A 2 7.79 -3.35 -13.92
CA THR A 2 7.79 -1.93 -14.29
C THR A 2 6.34 -1.47 -14.48
N HIS A 3 5.81 -0.70 -13.54
CA HIS A 3 4.51 -0.02 -13.64
C HIS A 3 4.73 1.51 -13.70
N PRO A 4 3.79 2.29 -14.28
CA PRO A 4 4.03 3.68 -14.69
C PRO A 4 4.12 4.69 -13.54
N GLY A 5 3.83 4.29 -12.30
CA GLY A 5 3.84 5.18 -11.13
C GLY A 5 3.61 4.41 -9.83
N PRO A 6 3.32 5.07 -8.70
CA PRO A 6 3.09 4.37 -7.44
C PRO A 6 1.89 3.41 -7.53
N ILE A 7 1.87 2.43 -6.63
CA ILE A 7 0.70 1.57 -6.42
C ILE A 7 -0.42 2.42 -5.83
N ILE A 8 -1.61 2.32 -6.41
CA ILE A 8 -2.79 3.03 -5.90
C ILE A 8 -3.54 2.08 -4.99
N VAL A 9 -3.72 2.46 -3.72
CA VAL A 9 -4.42 1.65 -2.73
C VAL A 9 -5.72 2.34 -2.37
N ILE A 10 -6.83 1.74 -2.77
CA ILE A 10 -8.17 2.19 -2.43
C ILE A 10 -8.58 1.50 -1.13
N ILE A 11 -8.82 2.29 -0.08
CA ILE A 11 -9.38 1.83 1.20
C ILE A 11 -10.86 2.26 1.24
N PRO A 12 -11.80 1.33 1.08
CA PRO A 12 -13.23 1.62 1.03
C PRO A 12 -13.80 2.25 2.30
N GLY A 13 -14.97 2.87 2.13
CA GLY A 13 -15.83 3.24 3.26
C GLY A 13 -16.51 2.03 3.89
N ALA A 14 -17.16 2.25 5.05
CA ALA A 14 -17.92 1.20 5.72
C ALA A 14 -18.99 0.62 4.78
N PHE A 15 -19.13 -0.70 4.77
CA PHE A 15 -20.08 -1.44 3.93
C PHE A 15 -19.86 -1.32 2.41
N HIS A 16 -18.73 -0.77 1.96
CA HIS A 16 -18.38 -0.71 0.54
C HIS A 16 -17.38 -1.81 0.16
N ARG A 17 -17.76 -2.65 -0.80
CA ARG A 17 -16.89 -3.67 -1.41
C ARG A 17 -16.03 -3.06 -2.53
N PRO A 18 -14.90 -3.70 -2.88
CA PRO A 18 -14.07 -3.30 -4.03
C PRO A 18 -14.84 -3.07 -5.33
N SER A 19 -15.88 -3.87 -5.58
CA SER A 19 -16.73 -3.76 -6.77
C SER A 19 -17.40 -2.39 -6.93
N HIS A 20 -17.66 -1.65 -5.84
CA HIS A 20 -18.27 -0.31 -5.91
C HIS A 20 -17.30 0.75 -6.45
N TYR A 21 -16.01 0.45 -6.54
CA TYR A 21 -14.98 1.36 -7.02
C TYR A 21 -14.54 1.03 -8.46
N GLY A 22 -15.26 0.15 -9.16
CA GLY A 22 -14.90 -0.30 -10.51
C GLY A 22 -14.69 0.83 -11.51
N ASP A 23 -15.52 1.89 -11.45
CA ASP A 23 -15.42 3.05 -12.33
C ASP A 23 -14.15 3.89 -12.10
N VAL A 24 -13.48 3.72 -10.95
CA VAL A 24 -12.18 4.33 -10.65
C VAL A 24 -11.04 3.35 -10.92
N ILE A 25 -11.22 2.07 -10.54
CA ILE A 25 -10.20 1.03 -10.66
C ILE A 25 -9.89 0.71 -12.12
N HIS A 26 -10.91 0.45 -12.94
CA HIS A 26 -10.69 -0.04 -14.31
C HIS A 26 -9.97 0.98 -15.20
N PRO A 27 -10.30 2.29 -15.17
CA PRO A 27 -9.54 3.28 -15.94
C PRO A 27 -8.07 3.35 -15.52
N LEU A 28 -7.77 3.35 -14.22
CA LEU A 28 -6.39 3.36 -13.71
C LEU A 28 -5.60 2.12 -14.15
N GLN A 29 -6.23 0.94 -14.06
CA GLN A 29 -5.62 -0.30 -14.55
C GLN A 29 -5.39 -0.28 -16.06
N SER A 30 -6.31 0.30 -16.85
CA SER A 30 -6.16 0.43 -18.31
C SER A 30 -4.98 1.33 -18.70
N LEU A 31 -4.59 2.26 -17.82
CA LEU A 31 -3.39 3.09 -17.95
C LEU A 31 -2.11 2.40 -17.45
N GLY A 32 -2.21 1.15 -16.98
CA GLY A 32 -1.09 0.33 -16.52
C GLY A 32 -0.75 0.46 -15.04
N TYR A 33 -1.52 1.21 -14.25
CA TYR A 33 -1.28 1.30 -12.80
C TYR A 33 -1.65 -0.01 -12.09
N ILE A 34 -0.87 -0.35 -11.07
CA ILE A 34 -1.27 -1.36 -10.10
C ILE A 34 -2.25 -0.68 -9.13
N VAL A 35 -3.47 -1.23 -9.05
CA VAL A 35 -4.51 -0.76 -8.14
C VAL A 35 -4.89 -1.88 -7.18
N LEU A 36 -4.74 -1.63 -5.89
CA LEU A 36 -5.25 -2.49 -4.82
C LEU A 36 -6.59 -1.92 -4.33
N SER A 37 -7.59 -2.77 -4.17
CA SER A 37 -8.84 -2.42 -3.51
C SER A 37 -9.15 -3.46 -2.45
N VAL A 38 -9.10 -3.05 -1.19
CA VAL A 38 -9.11 -3.98 -0.05
C VAL A 38 -10.54 -4.26 0.39
N LEU A 39 -10.90 -5.53 0.50
CA LEU A 39 -12.14 -5.92 1.17
C LEU A 39 -11.95 -5.78 2.69
N LEU A 40 -12.62 -4.81 3.29
CA LEU A 40 -12.60 -4.58 4.73
C LEU A 40 -13.53 -5.56 5.46
N VAL A 41 -13.12 -6.02 6.63
CA VAL A 41 -13.87 -6.84 7.60
C VAL A 41 -15.20 -6.17 7.97
N VAL A 42 -15.25 -4.84 8.07
CA VAL A 42 -16.52 -4.11 8.30
C VAL A 42 -17.58 -4.35 7.21
N CYS A 43 -17.19 -4.89 6.05
CA CYS A 43 -18.11 -5.26 4.96
C CYS A 43 -18.61 -6.71 5.04
N GLY A 44 -18.17 -7.48 6.04
CA GLY A 44 -18.61 -8.85 6.30
C GLY A 44 -19.93 -8.92 7.07
N ASP A 45 -20.50 -10.13 7.15
CA ASP A 45 -21.84 -10.37 7.71
C ASP A 45 -21.90 -10.24 9.25
N THR A 46 -20.75 -10.29 9.92
CA THR A 46 -20.61 -10.09 11.37
C THR A 46 -19.67 -8.92 11.66
N ILE A 47 -20.24 -7.80 12.09
CA ILE A 47 -19.48 -6.60 12.48
C ILE A 47 -19.09 -6.73 13.96
N SER A 48 -17.80 -6.85 14.25
CA SER A 48 -17.28 -6.61 15.60
C SER A 48 -17.04 -5.12 15.80
N LEU A 49 -17.33 -4.59 16.99
CA LEU A 49 -16.98 -3.22 17.39
C LEU A 49 -15.45 -2.96 17.35
N SER A 50 -14.63 -4.00 17.21
CA SER A 50 -13.16 -3.93 17.01
C SER A 50 -12.73 -4.10 15.55
N ALA A 51 -13.56 -3.70 14.57
CA ALA A 51 -13.25 -3.88 13.15
C ALA A 51 -11.99 -3.12 12.69
N THR A 52 -11.72 -1.91 13.20
CA THR A 52 -10.63 -1.06 12.68
C THR A 52 -9.23 -1.69 12.73
N PRO A 53 -8.74 -2.27 13.85
CA PRO A 53 -7.46 -2.99 13.85
C PRO A 53 -7.43 -4.18 12.88
N SER A 54 -8.56 -4.87 12.72
CA SER A 54 -8.69 -6.01 11.81
C SER A 54 -8.67 -5.55 10.35
N ASP A 55 -9.30 -4.42 10.06
CA ASP A 55 -9.30 -3.76 8.75
C ASP A 55 -7.90 -3.26 8.38
N ALA A 56 -7.20 -2.63 9.32
CA ALA A 56 -5.82 -2.20 9.11
C ALA A 56 -4.90 -3.39 8.81
N LYS A 57 -5.10 -4.52 9.52
CA LYS A 57 -4.37 -5.75 9.24
C LYS A 57 -4.68 -6.30 7.84
N ALA A 58 -5.94 -6.28 7.42
CA ALA A 58 -6.34 -6.71 6.07
C ALA A 58 -5.66 -5.89 4.97
N VAL A 59 -5.52 -4.58 5.18
CA VAL A 59 -4.75 -3.70 4.28
C VAL A 59 -3.27 -4.09 4.30
N HIS A 60 -2.65 -4.19 5.49
CA HIS A 60 -1.23 -4.51 5.64
C HIS A 60 -0.80 -5.81 4.95
N VAL A 61 -1.64 -6.84 4.96
CA VAL A 61 -1.35 -8.13 4.31
C VAL A 61 -1.11 -7.97 2.80
N GLN A 62 -1.82 -7.05 2.14
CA GLN A 62 -1.65 -6.78 0.72
C GLN A 62 -0.61 -5.68 0.44
N PHE A 63 -0.56 -4.70 1.33
CA PHE A 63 0.20 -3.46 1.18
C PHE A 63 1.69 -3.59 1.52
N LEU A 64 2.04 -4.18 2.66
CA LEU A 64 3.42 -4.21 3.14
C LEU A 64 4.39 -5.01 2.25
N PRO A 65 4.02 -6.17 1.65
CA PRO A 65 4.92 -6.90 0.77
C PRO A 65 5.41 -6.05 -0.41
N LEU A 66 4.55 -5.20 -0.96
CA LEU A 66 4.87 -4.32 -2.08
C LEU A 66 5.82 -3.19 -1.66
N LEU A 67 5.54 -2.55 -0.52
CA LEU A 67 6.47 -1.55 0.02
C LEU A 67 7.84 -2.13 0.38
N ASN A 68 7.90 -3.39 0.79
CA ASN A 68 9.14 -4.04 1.21
C ASN A 68 10.07 -4.38 0.03
N VAL A 69 9.54 -4.49 -1.19
CA VAL A 69 10.36 -4.65 -2.41
C VAL A 69 10.80 -3.30 -3.02
N GLY A 70 10.46 -2.20 -2.35
CA GLY A 70 10.87 -0.85 -2.74
C GLY A 70 9.83 -0.07 -3.55
N ASP A 71 8.62 -0.62 -3.74
CA ASP A 71 7.57 0.12 -4.41
C ASP A 71 7.05 1.27 -3.52
N GLU A 72 6.57 2.32 -4.18
CA GLU A 72 5.88 3.42 -3.54
C GLU A 72 4.36 3.25 -3.71
N ALA A 73 3.59 3.79 -2.76
CA ALA A 73 2.14 3.74 -2.82
C ALA A 73 1.50 5.10 -2.51
N VAL A 74 0.33 5.33 -3.12
CA VAL A 74 -0.59 6.41 -2.79
C VAL A 74 -1.88 5.76 -2.30
N ILE A 75 -2.40 6.23 -1.16
CA ILE A 75 -3.63 5.72 -0.56
C ILE A 75 -4.77 6.71 -0.83
N GLU A 76 -5.83 6.21 -1.47
CA GLU A 76 -7.13 6.88 -1.60
C GLU A 76 -8.08 6.27 -0.57
N ALA A 77 -8.43 7.04 0.46
CA ALA A 77 -9.22 6.56 1.58
C ALA A 77 -10.58 7.26 1.64
N HIS A 78 -11.67 6.50 1.56
CA HIS A 78 -13.03 7.04 1.54
C HIS A 78 -13.75 6.83 2.89
N SER A 79 -14.32 7.90 3.46
CA SER A 79 -15.16 7.83 4.66
C SER A 79 -14.48 7.06 5.82
N TYR A 80 -15.10 6.01 6.36
CA TYR A 80 -14.51 5.11 7.38
C TYR A 80 -13.10 4.61 7.00
N GLY A 81 -12.84 4.43 5.70
CA GLY A 81 -11.54 4.04 5.18
C GLY A 81 -10.42 5.00 5.59
N SER A 82 -10.71 6.27 5.86
CA SER A 82 -9.72 7.23 6.38
C SER A 82 -9.21 6.84 7.77
N THR A 83 -10.07 6.32 8.66
CA THR A 83 -9.63 5.84 9.97
C THR A 83 -8.73 4.60 9.84
N VAL A 84 -9.08 3.68 8.94
CA VAL A 84 -8.27 2.51 8.63
C VAL A 84 -6.93 2.95 8.03
N ALA A 85 -6.93 3.90 7.10
CA ALA A 85 -5.74 4.44 6.46
C ALA A 85 -4.77 5.04 7.49
N THR A 86 -5.27 5.89 8.40
CA THR A 86 -4.45 6.49 9.48
C THR A 86 -3.77 5.41 10.32
N ALA A 87 -4.48 4.33 10.65
CA ALA A 87 -3.88 3.20 11.38
C ALA A 87 -2.84 2.43 10.54
N CYS A 88 -2.99 2.39 9.21
CA CYS A 88 -2.10 1.65 8.32
C CYS A 88 -0.77 2.35 8.04
N ILE A 89 -0.78 3.67 7.92
CA ILE A 89 0.35 4.46 7.40
C ILE A 89 1.42 4.80 8.44
N GLN A 90 1.16 4.56 9.72
CA GLN A 90 2.12 4.83 10.79
C GLN A 90 3.40 3.99 10.61
N GLY A 91 4.56 4.65 10.52
CA GLY A 91 5.84 3.99 10.25
C GLY A 91 6.04 3.58 8.79
N GLN A 92 5.13 3.92 7.89
CA GLN A 92 5.14 3.53 6.47
C GLN A 92 5.36 4.72 5.52
N MET A 93 5.52 5.93 6.04
CA MET A 93 5.81 7.10 5.22
C MET A 93 7.18 6.96 4.55
N LYS A 94 7.35 7.58 3.38
CA LYS A 94 8.63 7.54 2.63
C LYS A 94 9.83 7.94 3.49
N ALA A 95 9.69 8.98 4.30
CA ALA A 95 10.75 9.47 5.19
C ALA A 95 11.09 8.45 6.29
N GLU A 96 10.08 7.80 6.89
CA GLU A 96 10.27 6.80 7.93
C GLU A 96 10.97 5.55 7.37
N ARG A 97 10.51 5.08 6.20
CA ARG A 97 11.11 3.91 5.52
C ARG A 97 12.54 4.17 5.05
N ALA A 98 12.87 5.40 4.62
CA ALA A 98 14.24 5.76 4.27
C ALA A 98 15.20 5.63 5.47
N VAL A 99 14.76 6.06 6.65
CA VAL A 99 15.54 5.93 7.90
C VAL A 99 15.74 4.45 8.28
N GLU A 100 14.68 3.63 8.19
CA GLU A 100 14.76 2.20 8.50
C GLU A 100 15.68 1.43 7.53
N ILE A 101 15.64 1.75 6.23
CA ILE A 101 16.58 1.18 5.26
C ILE A 101 18.02 1.58 5.60
N GLN A 102 18.27 2.84 5.98
CA GLN A 102 19.59 3.29 6.37
C GLN A 102 20.09 2.59 7.65
N ARG A 103 19.20 2.32 8.62
CA ARG A 103 19.51 1.58 9.85
C ARG A 103 19.79 0.11 9.59
N GLY A 104 19.04 -0.53 8.71
CA GLY A 104 19.24 -1.94 8.32
C GLY A 104 20.42 -2.15 7.36
N GLY A 105 20.88 -1.10 6.68
CA GLY A 105 21.88 -1.14 5.60
C GLY A 105 23.33 -0.81 5.98
N GLY A 106 23.68 -0.75 7.27
CA GLY A 106 25.03 -0.43 7.73
C GLY A 106 26.13 -1.48 7.49
N GLY A 107 25.87 -2.54 6.71
CA GLY A 107 26.81 -3.63 6.48
C GLY A 107 26.74 -4.18 5.06
N GLY A 108 27.50 -3.59 4.15
CA GLY A 108 27.68 -4.15 2.80
C GLY A 108 28.04 -3.12 1.75
N GLY A 109 29.25 -2.55 1.85
CA GLY A 109 29.86 -1.85 0.73
C GLY A 109 30.02 -2.80 -0.46
N GLY A 110 29.22 -2.60 -1.49
CA GLY A 110 29.42 -3.16 -2.82
C GLY A 110 29.53 -1.99 -3.80
N SER A 111 30.76 -1.58 -4.08
CA SER A 111 31.12 -0.61 -5.11
C SER A 111 30.37 -0.91 -6.41
N ARG A 112 29.64 0.08 -6.94
CA ARG A 112 29.34 0.16 -8.38
C ARG A 112 30.67 0.45 -9.06
N GLY A 113 31.41 -0.62 -9.37
CA GLY A 113 32.61 -0.57 -10.18
C GLY A 113 32.27 -0.05 -11.56
N ASP A 114 32.77 1.13 -11.85
CA ASP A 114 33.13 1.59 -13.18
C ASP A 114 34.05 0.53 -13.82
N LEU A 115 33.65 0.02 -14.98
CA LEU A 115 34.52 -0.70 -15.90
C LEU A 115 34.29 -0.14 -17.30
N GLY A 116 34.81 1.06 -17.53
CA GLY A 116 35.31 1.46 -18.83
C GLY A 116 36.64 0.75 -19.16
N GLY A 117 36.76 0.31 -20.41
CA GLY A 117 38.04 0.20 -21.14
C GLY A 117 38.84 -1.10 -20.98
N VAL A 118 38.76 -1.97 -22.00
CA VAL A 118 39.86 -2.32 -22.93
C VAL A 118 39.27 -2.88 -24.22
#